data_AF-A0A9E4IPQ0-F1
#
_entry.id   AF-A0A9E4IPQ0-F1
#
_cell.length_a   1.000
_cell.length_b   1.000
_cell.length_c   1.000
_cell.angle_alpha   90.00
_cell.angle_beta   90.00
_cell.angle_gamma   90.00
#
_symmetry.space_group_name_H-M   'P 1'
#
loop_
_entity.id
_entity.type
_entity.pdbx_description
1 polymer ?
#
loop_
_entity_poly.entity_id
_entity_poly.type
_entity_poly.pdbx_seq_one_letter_code
_entity_poly.pdbx_strand_id
1 'polypeptide(L)'
;MSRIANSFALARSSWHVLKADKELILLPIISGIASVIVAVTFIVPIFFVGQGDGTISGTSLPLMILMYFVLAYITIFFNAALVSAANERLEGGDPTIGSAIRGAARRAGKIVPWALLSATVSIILRAIEERVGLIGRIIVAAVGVGWSVLTFLVLPIIVIEGSGARAALKKSGSLLRSTWGENLAAQVGMGLLGFLLILPGGVVIFLGISAGGNIAAAALLIGVIWIIVAAASVAALSAIYQTALYHFAVAGSVPSGYFDGNAMQMAFQRRRRRR
;
A
#
# COMPACT_ATOMS: atom_id res chain seq x y z
N MET A 1 10.12 -26.04 -7.73
CA MET A 1 8.87 -25.46 -7.17
C MET A 1 8.55 -24.18 -7.93
N SER A 2 7.28 -23.96 -8.28
CA SER A 2 6.88 -22.81 -9.11
C SER A 2 7.06 -21.49 -8.35
N ARG A 3 7.38 -20.41 -9.06
CA ARG A 3 7.59 -19.06 -8.48
C ARG A 3 6.38 -18.56 -7.69
N ILE A 4 5.17 -18.98 -8.10
CA ILE A 4 3.90 -18.69 -7.42
C ILE A 4 3.82 -19.37 -6.04
N ALA A 5 4.30 -20.62 -5.91
CA ALA A 5 4.32 -21.33 -4.62
C ALA A 5 5.25 -20.63 -3.61
N ASN A 6 6.34 -20.01 -4.09
CA ASN A 6 7.26 -19.22 -3.28
C ASN A 6 6.63 -17.90 -2.81
N SER A 7 5.87 -17.21 -3.66
CA SER A 7 5.10 -16.01 -3.26
C SER A 7 4.04 -16.33 -2.20
N PHE A 8 3.38 -17.49 -2.31
CA PHE A 8 2.41 -17.95 -1.32
C PHE A 8 3.06 -18.32 0.02
N ALA A 9 4.26 -18.92 0.00
CA ALA A 9 5.03 -19.18 1.22
C ALA A 9 5.42 -17.89 1.94
N LEU A 10 5.83 -16.85 1.21
CA LEU A 10 6.14 -15.54 1.76
C LEU A 10 4.90 -14.84 2.33
N ALA A 11 3.77 -14.91 1.64
CA ALA A 11 2.50 -14.40 2.15
C ALA A 11 2.08 -15.11 3.44
N ARG A 12 2.29 -16.43 3.53
CA ARG A 12 2.05 -17.21 4.76
C ARG A 12 2.97 -16.79 5.90
N SER A 13 4.25 -16.52 5.64
CA SER A 13 5.16 -15.99 6.67
C SER A 13 4.75 -14.60 7.13
N SER A 14 4.38 -13.69 6.22
CA SER A 14 3.82 -12.38 6.59
C SER A 14 2.53 -12.52 7.41
N TRP A 15 1.70 -13.52 7.11
CA TRP A 15 0.50 -13.82 7.88
C TRP A 15 0.81 -14.32 9.30
N HIS A 16 1.87 -15.10 9.50
CA HIS A 16 2.31 -15.48 10.85
C HIS A 16 2.73 -14.27 11.68
N VAL A 17 3.46 -13.32 11.08
CA VAL A 17 3.81 -12.05 11.74
C VAL A 17 2.54 -11.25 12.08
N LEU A 18 1.62 -11.10 11.12
CA LEU A 18 0.37 -10.38 11.36
C LEU A 18 -0.51 -11.06 12.43
N LYS A 19 -0.49 -12.39 12.52
CA LYS A 19 -1.24 -13.14 13.54
C LYS A 19 -0.65 -12.96 14.94
N ALA A 20 0.67 -12.74 15.03
CA ALA A 20 1.32 -12.36 16.28
C ALA A 20 0.89 -10.94 16.72
N ASP A 21 0.65 -10.04 15.76
CA ASP A 21 0.29 -8.63 15.99
C ASP A 21 -1.01 -8.21 15.32
N LYS A 22 -2.14 -8.75 15.77
CA LYS A 22 -3.44 -8.42 15.17
C LYS A 22 -3.80 -6.94 15.26
N GLU A 23 -3.24 -6.24 16.24
CA GLU A 23 -3.42 -4.80 16.44
C GLU A 23 -2.91 -3.96 15.26
N LEU A 24 -2.01 -4.49 14.41
CA LEU A 24 -1.51 -3.77 13.24
C LEU A 24 -2.57 -3.54 12.17
N ILE A 25 -3.63 -4.35 12.13
CA ILE A 25 -4.77 -4.16 11.22
C ILE A 25 -5.54 -2.88 11.58
N LEU A 26 -5.45 -2.41 12.83
CA LEU A 26 -6.09 -1.16 13.25
C LEU A 26 -5.46 0.06 12.59
N LEU A 27 -4.18 0.02 12.19
CA LEU A 27 -3.52 1.15 11.54
C LEU A 27 -4.18 1.54 10.19
N PRO A 28 -4.42 0.60 9.24
CA PRO A 28 -5.23 0.89 8.05
C PRO A 28 -6.65 1.35 8.34
N ILE A 29 -7.30 0.81 9.39
CA ILE A 29 -8.67 1.21 9.75
C ILE A 29 -8.68 2.65 10.23
N ILE A 30 -7.75 3.02 11.12
CA ILE A 30 -7.57 4.40 11.60
C ILE A 30 -7.24 5.33 10.41
N SER A 31 -6.42 4.88 9.47
CA SER A 31 -6.14 5.62 8.23
C SER A 31 -7.40 5.90 7.41
N GLY A 32 -8.26 4.90 7.24
CA GLY A 32 -9.54 5.03 6.54
C GLY A 32 -10.48 6.01 7.23
N ILE A 33 -10.64 5.89 8.56
CA ILE A 33 -11.45 6.81 9.36
C ILE A 33 -10.91 8.24 9.27
N ALA A 34 -9.60 8.44 9.44
CA ALA A 34 -8.96 9.75 9.31
C ALA A 34 -9.16 10.36 7.92
N SER A 35 -9.07 9.53 6.87
CA SER A 35 -9.32 9.95 5.49
C SER A 35 -10.76 10.39 5.27
N VAL A 36 -11.75 9.69 5.83
CA VAL A 36 -13.16 10.08 5.76
C VAL A 36 -13.41 11.39 6.49
N ILE A 37 -12.89 11.55 7.71
CA ILE A 37 -13.02 12.80 8.48
C ILE A 37 -12.46 13.99 7.70
N VAL A 38 -11.27 13.83 7.12
CA VAL A 38 -10.67 14.87 6.27
C VAL A 38 -11.51 15.13 5.02
N ALA A 39 -11.95 14.09 4.31
CA ALA A 39 -12.79 14.26 3.13
C ALA A 39 -14.06 15.06 3.45
N VAL A 40 -14.78 14.72 4.52
CA VAL A 40 -15.97 15.46 4.97
C VAL A 40 -15.64 16.92 5.28
N THR A 41 -14.51 17.18 5.95
CA THR A 41 -14.06 18.53 6.33
C THR A 41 -13.79 19.41 5.12
N PHE A 42 -13.31 18.84 4.01
CA PHE A 42 -13.04 19.55 2.77
C PHE A 42 -14.25 19.64 1.84
N ILE A 43 -15.10 18.61 1.79
CA ILE A 43 -16.30 18.56 0.95
C ILE A 43 -17.27 19.69 1.30
N VAL A 44 -17.46 19.98 2.60
CA VAL A 44 -18.39 21.03 3.04
C VAL A 44 -17.99 22.41 2.48
N PRO A 45 -16.76 22.94 2.69
CA PRO A 45 -16.31 24.18 2.06
C PRO A 45 -16.36 24.15 0.52
N ILE A 46 -15.94 23.04 -0.10
CA ILE A 46 -15.96 22.90 -1.57
C ILE A 46 -17.38 23.05 -2.11
N PHE A 47 -18.35 22.42 -1.45
CA PHE A 47 -19.76 22.52 -1.80
C PHE A 47 -20.23 23.99 -1.73
N PHE A 48 -20.00 24.68 -0.62
CA PHE A 48 -20.41 26.09 -0.45
C PHE A 48 -19.71 27.06 -1.42
N VAL A 49 -18.43 26.88 -1.70
CA VAL A 49 -17.68 27.69 -2.67
C VAL A 49 -18.11 27.41 -4.12
N GLY A 50 -18.58 26.19 -4.40
CA GLY A 50 -19.01 25.75 -5.74
C GLY A 50 -20.45 26.10 -6.11
N GLN A 51 -21.29 26.59 -5.17
CA GLN A 51 -22.70 26.92 -5.44
C GLN A 51 -22.90 28.13 -6.38
N GLY A 52 -21.84 28.82 -6.77
CA GLY A 52 -21.93 30.02 -7.61
C GLY A 52 -22.50 29.78 -9.01
N ASP A 53 -22.12 28.70 -9.70
CA ASP A 53 -22.44 28.54 -11.14
C ASP A 53 -22.59 27.09 -11.63
N GLY A 54 -22.64 26.08 -10.74
CA GLY A 54 -22.78 24.65 -11.11
C GLY A 54 -21.61 24.06 -11.91
N THR A 55 -20.63 24.87 -12.26
CA THR A 55 -19.33 24.49 -12.80
C THR A 55 -18.33 24.37 -11.65
N ILE A 56 -17.34 23.48 -11.81
CA ILE A 56 -16.15 23.49 -10.95
C ILE A 56 -15.50 24.87 -11.13
N SER A 57 -15.87 25.82 -10.26
CA SER A 57 -15.31 27.16 -10.32
C SER A 57 -13.82 27.06 -10.05
N GLY A 58 -13.01 27.82 -10.78
CA GLY A 58 -11.55 27.86 -10.60
C GLY A 58 -11.13 28.14 -9.14
N THR A 59 -12.04 28.72 -8.35
CA THR A 59 -11.90 28.98 -6.91
C THR A 59 -11.88 27.72 -6.03
N SER A 60 -12.51 26.61 -6.47
CA SER A 60 -12.55 25.34 -5.73
C SER A 60 -11.36 24.41 -6.02
N LEU A 61 -10.63 24.65 -7.12
CA LEU A 61 -9.47 23.85 -7.53
C LEU A 61 -8.37 23.76 -6.46
N PRO A 62 -7.94 24.84 -5.79
CA PRO A 62 -6.91 24.76 -4.76
C PRO A 62 -7.34 23.88 -3.58
N LEU A 63 -8.61 23.94 -3.17
CA LEU A 63 -9.17 23.13 -2.09
C LEU A 63 -9.19 21.65 -2.45
N MET A 64 -9.56 21.30 -3.70
CA MET A 64 -9.53 19.91 -4.16
C MET A 64 -8.10 19.35 -4.26
N ILE A 65 -7.15 20.15 -4.76
CA ILE A 65 -5.73 19.76 -4.82
C ILE A 65 -5.18 19.55 -3.41
N LEU A 66 -5.51 20.45 -2.47
CA LEU A 66 -5.11 20.32 -1.08
C LEU A 66 -5.75 19.09 -0.41
N MET A 67 -7.05 18.87 -0.61
CA MET A 67 -7.75 17.68 -0.12
C MET A 67 -7.08 16.40 -0.62
N TYR A 68 -6.83 16.31 -1.93
CA TYR A 68 -6.16 15.16 -2.53
C TYR A 68 -4.78 14.92 -1.92
N PHE A 69 -3.98 15.98 -1.78
CA PHE A 69 -2.66 15.89 -1.16
C PHE A 69 -2.71 15.42 0.30
N VAL A 70 -3.62 15.97 1.11
CA VAL A 70 -3.77 15.59 2.53
C VAL A 70 -4.22 14.13 2.65
N LEU A 71 -5.17 13.68 1.82
CA LEU A 71 -5.61 12.28 1.80
C LEU A 71 -4.47 11.32 1.40
N ALA A 72 -3.68 11.69 0.38
CA ALA A 72 -2.50 10.93 -0.01
C ALA A 72 -1.46 10.86 1.12
N TYR A 73 -1.21 11.99 1.79
CA TYR A 73 -0.30 12.06 2.92
C TYR A 73 -0.75 11.17 4.09
N ILE A 74 -2.03 11.21 4.46
CA ILE A 74 -2.60 10.35 5.51
C ILE A 74 -2.37 8.87 5.18
N THR A 75 -2.75 8.47 3.97
CA THR A 75 -2.60 7.07 3.54
C THR A 75 -1.14 6.61 3.62
N ILE A 76 -0.21 7.42 3.12
CA ILE A 76 1.22 7.11 3.11
C ILE A 76 1.81 7.15 4.53
N PHE A 77 1.34 8.04 5.39
CA PHE A 77 1.75 8.13 6.79
C PHE A 77 1.39 6.87 7.57
N PHE A 78 0.18 6.35 7.43
CA PHE A 78 -0.22 5.10 8.09
C PHE A 78 0.44 3.87 7.47
N ASN A 79 0.72 3.88 6.16
CA ASN A 79 1.57 2.85 5.55
C ASN A 79 3.00 2.90 6.12
N ALA A 80 3.55 4.09 6.39
CA ALA A 80 4.84 4.24 7.06
C ALA A 80 4.80 3.72 8.50
N ALA A 81 3.67 3.88 9.20
CA ALA A 81 3.47 3.33 10.54
C ALA A 81 3.46 1.80 10.51
N LEU A 82 2.76 1.19 9.55
CA LEU A 82 2.80 -0.25 9.32
C LEU A 82 4.22 -0.77 9.04
N VAL A 83 4.97 -0.07 8.19
CA VAL A 83 6.38 -0.42 7.90
C VAL A 83 7.24 -0.30 9.16
N SER A 84 7.03 0.73 9.98
CA SER A 84 7.75 0.89 11.26
C SER A 84 7.43 -0.26 12.22
N ALA A 85 6.16 -0.65 12.32
CA ALA A 85 5.73 -1.74 13.19
C ALA A 85 6.27 -3.10 12.71
N ALA A 86 6.23 -3.33 11.40
CA ALA A 86 6.83 -4.50 10.79
C ALA A 86 8.33 -4.57 11.05
N ASN A 87 9.04 -3.44 10.95
CA ASN A 87 10.46 -3.37 11.26
C ASN A 87 10.75 -3.75 12.71
N GLU A 88 10.02 -3.15 13.65
CA GLU A 88 10.14 -3.42 15.09
C GLU A 88 9.92 -4.91 15.40
N ARG A 89 8.87 -5.53 14.84
CA ARG A 89 8.63 -6.96 15.05
C ARG A 89 9.69 -7.85 14.40
N LEU A 90 10.15 -7.52 13.19
CA LEU A 90 11.18 -8.27 12.48
C LEU A 90 12.53 -8.22 13.21
N GLU A 91 12.81 -7.12 13.92
CA GLU A 91 13.99 -6.98 14.79
C GLU A 91 13.83 -7.69 16.15
N GLY A 92 12.70 -8.35 16.41
CA GLY A 92 12.41 -9.09 17.64
C GLY A 92 11.72 -8.26 18.73
N GLY A 93 11.33 -7.02 18.44
CA GLY A 93 10.55 -6.17 19.33
C GLY A 93 9.06 -6.55 19.40
N ASP A 94 8.30 -5.74 20.13
CA ASP A 94 6.86 -5.92 20.35
C ASP A 94 6.09 -4.66 19.88
N PRO A 95 5.63 -4.63 18.62
CA PRO A 95 5.04 -3.43 18.06
C PRO A 95 3.68 -3.15 18.68
N THR A 96 3.43 -1.88 18.96
CA THR A 96 2.14 -1.37 19.39
C THR A 96 1.68 -0.30 18.40
N ILE A 97 0.38 0.04 18.40
CA ILE A 97 -0.13 1.17 17.61
C ILE A 97 0.66 2.45 17.94
N GLY A 98 0.98 2.66 19.21
CA GLY A 98 1.74 3.83 19.66
C GLY A 98 3.21 3.82 19.23
N SER A 99 3.90 2.68 19.23
CA SER A 99 5.28 2.60 18.71
C SER A 99 5.31 2.80 17.19
N ALA A 100 4.35 2.21 16.47
CA ALA A 100 4.18 2.35 15.02
C ALA A 100 3.95 3.81 14.59
N ILE A 101 2.99 4.49 15.21
CA ILE A 101 2.68 5.90 14.92
C ILE A 101 3.87 6.79 15.27
N ARG A 102 4.55 6.57 16.41
CA ARG A 102 5.76 7.33 16.78
C ARG A 102 6.89 7.12 15.77
N GLY A 103 7.06 5.89 15.27
CA GLY A 103 8.01 5.57 14.22
C GLY A 103 7.77 6.35 12.93
N ALA A 104 6.51 6.39 12.47
CA ALA A 104 6.12 7.19 11.31
C ALA A 104 6.23 8.71 11.57
N ALA A 105 5.83 9.18 12.75
CA ALA A 105 5.85 10.59 13.13
C ALA A 105 7.27 11.17 13.11
N ARG A 106 8.28 10.41 13.56
CA ARG A 106 9.70 10.79 13.44
C ARG A 106 10.15 11.04 12.00
N ARG A 107 9.41 10.54 11.01
CA ARG A 107 9.68 10.67 9.58
C ARG A 107 8.63 11.48 8.83
N ALA A 108 7.66 12.09 9.51
CA ALA A 108 6.56 12.86 8.91
C ALA A 108 7.06 13.88 7.86
N GLY A 109 8.06 14.70 8.22
CA GLY A 109 8.64 15.68 7.29
C GLY A 109 9.32 15.06 6.06
N LYS A 110 9.85 13.83 6.15
CA LYS A 110 10.43 13.09 5.02
C LYS A 110 9.37 12.43 4.15
N ILE A 111 8.19 12.13 4.72
CA ILE A 111 7.03 11.57 4.02
C ILE A 111 6.35 12.63 3.14
N VAL A 112 6.33 13.91 3.54
CA VAL A 112 5.69 15.00 2.78
C VAL A 112 6.16 15.07 1.30
N PRO A 113 7.47 15.16 0.99
CA PRO A 113 7.93 15.17 -0.40
C PRO A 113 7.62 13.87 -1.17
N TRP A 114 7.55 12.75 -0.46
CA TRP A 114 7.21 11.46 -1.06
C TRP A 114 5.72 11.38 -1.41
N ALA A 115 4.86 11.87 -0.53
CA ALA A 115 3.43 11.97 -0.77
C ALA A 115 3.14 12.89 -1.96
N LEU A 116 3.81 14.04 -2.04
CA LEU A 116 3.68 14.95 -3.18
C LEU A 116 4.10 14.28 -4.49
N LEU A 117 5.25 13.59 -4.51
CA LEU A 117 5.73 12.89 -5.70
C LEU A 117 4.75 11.78 -6.14
N SER A 118 4.26 10.99 -5.19
CA SER A 118 3.34 9.87 -5.46
C SER A 118 1.99 10.35 -5.96
N ALA A 119 1.45 11.40 -5.33
CA ALA A 119 0.22 12.08 -5.72
C ALA A 119 0.33 12.63 -7.15
N THR A 120 1.41 13.35 -7.45
CA THR A 120 1.65 13.92 -8.78
C THR A 120 1.74 12.85 -9.86
N VAL A 121 2.49 11.77 -9.62
CA VAL A 121 2.59 10.66 -10.60
C VAL A 121 1.23 10.01 -10.83
N SER A 122 0.44 9.83 -9.77
CA SER A 122 -0.91 9.26 -9.88
C SER A 122 -1.83 10.13 -10.73
N ILE A 123 -1.79 11.46 -10.54
CA ILE A 123 -2.54 12.42 -11.36
C ILE A 123 -2.09 12.36 -12.81
N ILE A 124 -0.78 12.36 -13.07
CA ILE A 124 -0.24 12.32 -14.44
C ILE A 124 -0.65 11.04 -15.15
N LEU A 125 -0.50 9.88 -14.50
CA LEU A 125 -0.90 8.60 -15.10
C LEU A 125 -2.39 8.59 -15.43
N ARG A 126 -3.24 9.07 -14.51
CA ARG A 126 -4.70 9.16 -14.73
C ARG A 126 -5.05 10.11 -15.87
N ALA A 127 -4.41 11.28 -15.92
CA ALA A 127 -4.62 12.27 -16.98
C ALA A 127 -4.19 11.77 -18.36
N ILE A 128 -3.16 10.92 -18.44
CA ILE A 128 -2.76 10.25 -19.69
C ILE A 128 -3.78 9.14 -20.03
N GLU A 129 -4.17 8.31 -19.07
CA GLU A 129 -5.13 7.21 -19.26
C GLU A 129 -6.48 7.68 -19.83
N GLU A 130 -6.97 8.83 -19.36
CA GLU A 130 -8.21 9.46 -19.83
C GLU A 130 -8.14 9.94 -21.29
N ARG A 131 -6.93 10.18 -21.82
CA ARG A 131 -6.71 10.76 -23.16
C ARG A 131 -6.29 9.74 -24.22
N VAL A 132 -6.03 8.49 -23.83
CA VAL A 132 -5.55 7.44 -24.73
C VAL A 132 -6.64 6.41 -25.07
N GLY A 133 -6.58 5.88 -26.29
CA GLY A 133 -7.40 4.75 -26.71
C GLY A 133 -7.03 3.45 -25.99
N LEU A 134 -7.76 2.37 -26.29
CA LEU A 134 -7.64 1.07 -25.58
C LEU A 134 -6.21 0.53 -25.52
N ILE A 135 -5.46 0.61 -26.63
CA ILE A 135 -4.03 0.20 -26.70
C ILE A 135 -3.16 1.08 -25.79
N GLY A 136 -3.40 2.40 -25.78
CA GLY A 136 -2.65 3.31 -24.92
C GLY A 136 -2.92 3.08 -23.44
N ARG A 137 -4.14 2.69 -23.04
CA ARG A 137 -4.44 2.31 -21.65
C ARG A 137 -3.62 1.13 -21.18
N ILE A 138 -3.40 0.13 -22.03
CA ILE A 138 -2.53 -1.02 -21.71
C ILE A 138 -1.09 -0.55 -21.46
N ILE A 139 -0.58 0.36 -22.28
CA ILE A 139 0.76 0.94 -22.11
C ILE A 139 0.85 1.73 -20.79
N VAL A 140 -0.12 2.60 -20.50
CA VAL A 140 -0.17 3.36 -19.25
C VAL A 140 -0.25 2.44 -18.04
N ALA A 141 -1.05 1.37 -18.10
CA ALA A 141 -1.13 0.36 -17.05
C ALA A 141 0.24 -0.32 -16.84
N ALA A 142 0.96 -0.67 -17.91
CA ALA A 142 2.31 -1.24 -17.81
C ALA A 142 3.31 -0.25 -17.17
N VAL A 143 3.23 1.04 -17.51
CA VAL A 143 4.02 2.09 -16.85
C VAL A 143 3.68 2.19 -15.37
N GLY A 144 2.39 2.10 -15.01
CA GLY A 144 1.92 2.06 -13.63
C GLY A 144 2.49 0.87 -12.84
N VAL A 145 2.52 -0.32 -13.46
CA VAL A 145 3.17 -1.50 -12.88
C VAL A 145 4.67 -1.25 -12.68
N GLY A 146 5.37 -0.74 -13.69
CA GLY A 146 6.79 -0.39 -13.59
C GLY A 146 7.08 0.63 -12.47
N TRP A 147 6.21 1.63 -12.31
CA TRP A 147 6.27 2.61 -11.22
C TRP A 147 6.05 1.94 -9.85
N SER A 148 5.04 1.09 -9.71
CA SER A 148 4.75 0.37 -8.46
C SER A 148 5.91 -0.51 -8.01
N VAL A 149 6.64 -1.08 -8.97
CA VAL A 149 7.83 -1.89 -8.71
C VAL A 149 8.97 -0.99 -8.29
N LEU A 150 9.29 0.05 -9.07
CA LEU A 150 10.36 1.00 -8.77
C LEU A 150 10.22 1.63 -7.37
N THR A 151 8.98 1.90 -6.97
CA THR A 151 8.66 2.54 -5.69
C THR A 151 8.46 1.56 -4.53
N PHE A 152 8.53 0.26 -4.82
CA PHE A 152 8.21 -0.79 -3.86
C PHE A 152 9.09 -0.76 -2.60
N LEU A 153 10.34 -0.33 -2.64
CA LEU A 153 11.18 -0.28 -1.42
C LEU A 153 11.31 1.14 -0.84
N VAL A 154 10.65 2.13 -1.42
CA VAL A 154 10.82 3.53 -1.02
C VAL A 154 10.39 3.76 0.42
N LEU A 155 9.24 3.20 0.82
CA LEU A 155 8.69 3.44 2.15
C LEU A 155 9.57 2.86 3.28
N PRO A 156 10.03 1.58 3.22
CA PRO A 156 11.05 1.07 4.15
C PRO A 156 12.31 1.92 4.20
N ILE A 157 12.83 2.35 3.04
CA ILE A 157 14.04 3.18 3.00
C ILE A 157 13.82 4.53 3.70
N ILE A 158 12.66 5.16 3.53
CA ILE A 158 12.31 6.41 4.24
C ILE A 158 12.18 6.16 5.75
N VAL A 159 11.47 5.10 6.13
CA VAL A 159 11.14 4.84 7.54
C VAL A 159 12.37 4.40 8.33
N ILE A 160 13.06 3.37 7.84
CA ILE A 160 14.15 2.68 8.52
C ILE A 160 15.43 3.53 8.44
N GLU A 161 15.78 4.05 7.25
CA GLU A 161 17.02 4.81 7.08
C GLU A 161 16.86 6.31 7.31
N GLY A 162 15.62 6.84 7.36
CA GLY A 162 15.40 8.28 7.45
C GLY A 162 15.74 9.06 6.17
N SER A 163 15.85 8.35 5.05
CA SER A 163 16.20 8.92 3.75
C SER A 163 15.10 9.85 3.23
N GLY A 164 15.48 10.91 2.50
CA GLY A 164 14.52 11.75 1.78
C GLY A 164 13.97 11.05 0.53
N ALA A 165 12.78 11.47 0.06
CA ALA A 165 12.04 10.85 -1.04
C ALA A 165 12.89 10.55 -2.30
N ARG A 166 13.70 11.52 -2.75
CA ARG A 166 14.56 11.35 -3.95
C ARG A 166 15.65 10.29 -3.73
N ALA A 167 16.31 10.33 -2.57
CA ALA A 167 17.36 9.37 -2.23
C ALA A 167 16.77 7.96 -2.08
N ALA A 168 15.61 7.85 -1.45
CA ALA A 168 14.88 6.61 -1.28
C ALA A 168 14.45 6.01 -2.63
N LEU A 169 13.95 6.81 -3.57
CA LEU A 169 13.59 6.36 -4.91
C LEU A 169 14.82 5.84 -5.69
N LYS A 170 15.93 6.57 -5.65
CA LYS A 170 17.19 6.16 -6.31
C LYS A 170 17.71 4.84 -5.73
N LYS A 171 17.70 4.70 -4.41
CA LYS A 171 18.13 3.48 -3.72
C LYS A 171 17.18 2.30 -4.00
N SER A 172 15.87 2.52 -3.96
CA SER A 172 14.86 1.51 -4.31
C SER A 172 15.11 0.92 -5.70
N GLY A 173 15.31 1.78 -6.71
CA GLY A 173 15.63 1.32 -8.07
C GLY A 173 16.95 0.55 -8.16
N SER A 174 17.98 0.94 -7.40
CA SER A 174 19.26 0.23 -7.36
C SER A 174 19.14 -1.15 -6.71
N LEU A 175 18.40 -1.27 -5.60
CA LEU A 175 18.17 -2.54 -4.92
C LEU A 175 17.35 -3.52 -5.78
N LEU A 176 16.35 -3.01 -6.50
CA LEU A 176 15.51 -3.82 -7.38
C LEU A 176 16.26 -4.28 -8.64
N ARG A 177 17.05 -3.39 -9.26
CA ARG A 177 17.84 -3.73 -10.45
C ARG A 177 18.92 -4.77 -10.17
N SER A 178 19.52 -4.73 -8.97
CA SER A 178 20.59 -5.66 -8.57
C SER A 178 20.08 -7.04 -8.17
N THR A 179 18.82 -7.14 -7.74
CA THR A 179 18.35 -8.34 -7.02
C THR A 179 17.11 -8.98 -7.66
N TRP A 180 16.35 -8.29 -8.56
CA TRP A 180 14.93 -8.61 -8.77
C TRP A 180 14.32 -8.45 -10.18
N GLY A 181 15.09 -8.53 -11.27
CA GLY A 181 14.54 -8.42 -12.63
C GLY A 181 13.46 -9.45 -13.02
N GLU A 182 13.28 -10.54 -12.26
CA GLU A 182 12.38 -11.66 -12.58
C GLU A 182 11.28 -11.95 -11.53
N ASN A 183 11.21 -11.20 -10.42
CA ASN A 183 10.29 -11.50 -9.30
C ASN A 183 9.02 -10.61 -9.24
N LEU A 184 8.70 -9.95 -10.36
CA LEU A 184 7.39 -9.31 -10.59
C LEU A 184 6.20 -10.22 -10.22
N ALA A 185 6.37 -11.53 -10.35
CA ALA A 185 5.37 -12.54 -10.01
C ALA A 185 4.91 -12.48 -8.53
N ALA A 186 5.78 -12.10 -7.59
CA ALA A 186 5.40 -12.00 -6.18
C ALA A 186 4.47 -10.81 -5.89
N GLN A 187 4.68 -9.69 -6.57
CA GLN A 187 3.83 -8.50 -6.44
C GLN A 187 2.47 -8.72 -7.13
N VAL A 188 2.46 -9.40 -8.27
CA VAL A 188 1.22 -9.87 -8.92
C VAL A 188 0.48 -10.86 -8.00
N GLY A 189 1.20 -11.76 -7.35
CA GLY A 189 0.64 -12.71 -6.38
C GLY A 189 -0.06 -12.03 -5.19
N MET A 190 0.54 -10.99 -4.61
CA MET A 190 -0.12 -10.21 -3.54
C MET A 190 -1.36 -9.46 -4.04
N GLY A 191 -1.33 -8.91 -5.26
CA GLY A 191 -2.51 -8.30 -5.87
C GLY A 191 -3.65 -9.30 -6.06
N LEU A 192 -3.35 -10.50 -6.55
CA LEU A 192 -4.31 -11.60 -6.67
C LEU A 192 -4.86 -12.05 -5.32
N LEU A 193 -4.02 -12.16 -4.29
CA LEU A 193 -4.46 -12.46 -2.93
C LEU A 193 -5.42 -11.38 -2.40
N GLY A 194 -5.10 -10.10 -2.61
CA GLY A 194 -5.97 -9.01 -2.21
C GLY A 194 -7.31 -9.02 -2.95
N PHE A 195 -7.30 -9.27 -4.25
CA PHE A 195 -8.51 -9.43 -5.05
C PHE A 195 -9.38 -10.58 -4.51
N LEU A 196 -8.80 -11.75 -4.28
CA LEU A 196 -9.51 -12.92 -3.74
C LEU A 196 -10.10 -12.67 -2.35
N LEU A 197 -9.41 -11.92 -1.48
CA LEU A 197 -9.90 -11.59 -0.14
C LEU A 197 -11.07 -10.61 -0.16
N ILE A 198 -11.14 -9.70 -1.15
CA ILE A 198 -12.20 -8.70 -1.28
C ILE A 198 -13.46 -9.31 -1.92
N LEU A 199 -13.31 -10.29 -2.81
CA LEU A 199 -14.42 -10.89 -3.57
C LEU A 199 -15.65 -11.31 -2.73
N PRO A 200 -15.51 -12.02 -1.59
CA PRO A 200 -16.66 -12.43 -0.79
C PRO A 200 -17.53 -11.25 -0.35
N GLY A 201 -16.92 -10.13 0.05
CA GLY A 201 -17.66 -8.93 0.42
C GLY A 201 -18.44 -8.35 -0.76
N GLY A 202 -17.83 -8.32 -1.95
CA GLY A 202 -18.52 -7.90 -3.18
C GLY A 202 -19.69 -8.81 -3.55
N VAL A 203 -19.54 -10.12 -3.41
CA VAL A 203 -20.62 -11.10 -3.64
C VAL A 203 -21.77 -10.90 -2.66
N VAL A 204 -21.49 -10.71 -1.37
CA VAL A 204 -22.52 -10.44 -0.35
C VAL A 204 -23.32 -9.18 -0.71
N ILE A 205 -22.64 -8.09 -1.08
CA ILE A 205 -23.28 -6.83 -1.49
C ILE A 205 -24.16 -7.06 -2.72
N PHE A 206 -23.62 -7.71 -3.75
CA PHE A 206 -24.33 -7.97 -5.00
C PHE A 206 -25.61 -8.80 -4.78
N LEU A 207 -25.52 -9.89 -4.03
CA LEU A 207 -26.66 -10.76 -3.72
C LEU A 207 -27.70 -10.03 -2.88
N GLY A 208 -27.27 -9.23 -1.91
CA GLY A 208 -28.18 -8.46 -1.07
C GLY A 208 -28.93 -7.36 -1.82
N ILE A 209 -28.25 -6.61 -2.68
CA ILE A 209 -28.88 -5.62 -3.56
C ILE A 209 -29.90 -6.30 -4.48
N SER A 210 -29.54 -7.46 -5.03
CA SER A 210 -30.42 -8.23 -5.92
C SER A 210 -31.65 -8.79 -5.19
N ALA A 211 -31.55 -9.09 -3.89
CA ALA A 211 -32.67 -9.55 -3.06
C ALA A 211 -33.64 -8.42 -2.66
N GLY A 212 -33.17 -7.17 -2.63
CA GLY A 212 -33.98 -5.99 -2.32
C GLY A 212 -34.38 -5.84 -0.84
N GLY A 213 -35.09 -4.75 -0.52
CA GLY A 213 -35.62 -4.46 0.82
C GLY A 213 -34.55 -4.33 1.91
N ASN A 214 -34.91 -4.72 3.14
CA ASN A 214 -34.01 -4.64 4.31
C ASN A 214 -32.78 -5.55 4.19
N ILE A 215 -32.84 -6.58 3.35
CA ILE A 215 -31.71 -7.49 3.08
C ILE A 215 -30.58 -6.73 2.39
N ALA A 216 -30.90 -5.78 1.50
CA ALA A 216 -29.90 -4.97 0.81
C ALA A 216 -29.07 -4.11 1.79
N ALA A 217 -29.72 -3.48 2.77
CA ALA A 217 -29.04 -2.67 3.78
C ALA A 217 -28.11 -3.52 4.68
N ALA A 218 -28.59 -4.68 5.15
CA ALA A 218 -27.79 -5.59 5.97
C ALA A 218 -26.59 -6.15 5.18
N ALA A 219 -26.80 -6.57 3.94
CA ALA A 219 -25.73 -7.09 3.08
C ALA A 219 -24.70 -6.01 2.71
N LEU A 220 -25.15 -4.76 2.49
CA LEU A 220 -24.26 -3.64 2.27
C LEU A 220 -23.36 -3.39 3.49
N LEU A 221 -23.94 -3.36 4.69
CA LEU A 221 -23.18 -3.19 5.93
C LEU A 221 -22.15 -4.30 6.12
N ILE A 222 -22.58 -5.57 6.04
CA ILE A 222 -21.71 -6.73 6.25
C ILE A 222 -20.60 -6.77 5.19
N GLY A 223 -20.95 -6.56 3.92
CA GLY A 223 -20.00 -6.58 2.82
C GLY A 223 -18.98 -5.45 2.90
N VAL A 224 -19.39 -4.24 3.28
CA VAL A 224 -18.46 -3.12 3.49
C VAL A 224 -17.52 -3.40 4.65
N ILE A 225 -18.01 -3.90 5.79
CA ILE A 225 -17.16 -4.29 6.93
C ILE A 225 -16.14 -5.36 6.50
N TRP A 226 -16.57 -6.38 5.75
CA TRP A 226 -15.68 -7.40 5.22
C TRP A 226 -14.60 -6.80 4.33
N ILE A 227 -14.97 -5.95 3.38
CA ILE A 227 -14.02 -5.29 2.46
C ILE A 227 -13.02 -4.43 3.23
N ILE A 228 -13.44 -3.70 4.25
CA ILE A 228 -12.55 -2.89 5.10
C ILE A 228 -11.53 -3.79 5.81
N VAL A 229 -11.98 -4.88 6.44
CA VAL A 229 -11.08 -5.81 7.15
C VAL A 229 -10.13 -6.51 6.17
N ALA A 230 -10.62 -6.93 5.01
CA ALA A 230 -9.83 -7.55 3.97
C ALA A 230 -8.76 -6.58 3.44
N ALA A 231 -9.13 -5.36 3.10
CA ALA A 231 -8.20 -4.32 2.63
C ALA A 231 -7.17 -3.96 3.70
N ALA A 232 -7.57 -3.84 4.96
CA ALA A 232 -6.66 -3.60 6.08
C ALA A 232 -5.65 -4.74 6.26
N SER A 233 -6.11 -5.99 6.14
CA SER A 233 -5.24 -7.17 6.20
C SER A 233 -4.23 -7.18 5.06
N VAL A 234 -4.66 -6.87 3.84
CA VAL A 234 -3.78 -6.79 2.65
C VAL A 234 -2.74 -5.69 2.82
N ALA A 235 -3.13 -4.53 3.33
CA ALA A 235 -2.21 -3.42 3.58
C ALA A 235 -1.13 -3.80 4.61
N ALA A 236 -1.53 -4.43 5.72
CA ALA A 236 -0.60 -4.88 6.75
C ALA A 236 0.36 -5.97 6.23
N LEU A 237 -0.17 -6.98 5.53
CA LEU A 237 0.64 -8.02 4.89
C LEU A 237 1.64 -7.44 3.90
N SER A 238 1.21 -6.48 3.09
CA SER A 238 2.05 -5.80 2.11
C SER A 238 3.19 -5.05 2.79
N ALA A 239 2.92 -4.32 3.86
CA ALA A 239 3.94 -3.60 4.61
C ALA A 239 4.96 -4.55 5.29
N ILE A 240 4.48 -5.66 5.88
CA ILE A 240 5.36 -6.69 6.47
C ILE A 240 6.25 -7.29 5.39
N TYR A 241 5.66 -7.69 4.26
CA TYR A 241 6.39 -8.26 3.14
C TYR A 241 7.43 -7.29 2.57
N GLN A 242 7.04 -6.03 2.36
CA GLN A 242 7.89 -4.95 1.87
C GLN A 242 9.09 -4.70 2.80
N THR A 243 8.85 -4.75 4.10
CA THR A 243 9.89 -4.52 5.12
C THR A 243 10.85 -5.71 5.22
N ALA A 244 10.33 -6.93 5.19
CA ALA A 244 11.15 -8.14 5.12
C ALA A 244 12.00 -8.16 3.84
N LEU A 245 11.42 -7.75 2.70
CA LEU A 245 12.13 -7.63 1.42
C LEU A 245 13.29 -6.63 1.50
N TYR A 246 13.05 -5.49 2.16
CA TYR A 246 14.08 -4.49 2.39
C TYR A 246 15.25 -5.05 3.21
N HIS A 247 14.98 -5.71 4.34
CA HIS A 247 16.01 -6.32 5.19
C HIS A 247 16.85 -7.32 4.41
N PHE A 248 16.21 -8.20 3.65
CA PHE A 248 16.92 -9.14 2.80
C PHE A 248 17.79 -8.45 1.73
N ALA A 249 17.27 -7.38 1.10
CA ALA A 249 17.99 -6.66 0.06
C ALA A 249 19.26 -5.96 0.60
N VAL A 250 19.22 -5.49 1.85
CA VAL A 250 20.34 -4.78 2.49
C VAL A 250 21.31 -5.72 3.20
N ALA A 251 20.79 -6.63 4.04
CA ALA A 251 21.58 -7.48 4.92
C ALA A 251 21.77 -8.92 4.40
N GLY A 252 21.09 -9.33 3.32
CA GLY A 252 21.13 -10.70 2.80
C GLY A 252 20.44 -11.74 3.68
N SER A 253 19.81 -11.30 4.77
CA SER A 253 19.04 -12.12 5.70
C SER A 253 17.89 -11.27 6.28
N VAL A 254 16.87 -11.92 6.82
CA VAL A 254 15.82 -11.24 7.60
C VAL A 254 16.06 -11.55 9.07
N PRO A 255 16.03 -10.55 9.97
CA PRO A 255 16.50 -10.76 11.35
C PRO A 255 15.65 -11.77 12.15
N SER A 256 14.39 -11.99 11.77
CA SER A 256 13.47 -12.90 12.48
C SER A 256 13.40 -14.32 11.91
N GLY A 257 13.27 -15.33 12.79
CA GLY A 257 12.99 -16.73 12.43
C GLY A 257 11.59 -17.02 11.86
N TYR A 258 10.72 -16.01 11.70
CA TYR A 258 9.41 -16.13 11.05
C TYR A 258 9.50 -16.40 9.54
N PHE A 259 10.64 -16.06 8.95
CA PHE A 259 10.93 -16.29 7.55
C PHE A 259 12.07 -17.28 7.46
N ASP A 260 11.80 -18.46 6.91
CA ASP A 260 12.82 -19.46 6.66
C ASP A 260 13.82 -18.90 5.63
N GLY A 261 15.09 -18.79 6.04
CA GLY A 261 16.16 -18.24 5.20
C GLY A 261 16.31 -18.97 3.87
N ASN A 262 15.97 -20.27 3.84
CA ASN A 262 15.94 -21.07 2.61
C ASN A 262 14.73 -20.72 1.73
N ALA A 263 13.54 -20.49 2.31
CA ALA A 263 12.36 -20.07 1.56
C ALA A 263 12.53 -18.66 0.96
N MET A 264 13.18 -17.76 1.70
CA MET A 264 13.63 -16.49 1.16
C MET A 264 14.68 -16.68 0.07
N GLN A 265 15.80 -17.37 0.30
CA GLN A 265 16.81 -17.57 -0.75
C GLN A 265 16.25 -18.24 -2.01
N MET A 266 15.30 -19.17 -1.89
CA MET A 266 14.62 -19.80 -3.02
C MET A 266 13.64 -18.88 -3.75
N ALA A 267 12.92 -18.03 -3.03
CA ALA A 267 12.06 -17.02 -3.65
C ALA A 267 12.86 -15.82 -4.21
N PHE A 268 14.12 -15.67 -3.79
CA PHE A 268 14.97 -14.50 -4.03
C PHE A 268 16.21 -14.83 -4.87
N GLN A 269 16.26 -15.99 -5.55
CA GLN A 269 17.49 -16.56 -6.13
C GLN A 269 18.41 -15.50 -6.76
N ARG A 270 19.48 -15.16 -6.02
CA ARG A 270 20.66 -14.49 -6.57
C ARG A 270 21.12 -15.28 -7.77
N ARG A 271 21.25 -14.62 -8.92
CA ARG A 271 22.00 -15.13 -10.06
C ARG A 271 23.42 -15.46 -9.57
N ARG A 272 23.69 -16.71 -9.22
CA ARG A 272 25.06 -17.19 -9.02
C ARG A 272 25.70 -17.03 -10.40
N ARG A 273 26.47 -15.95 -10.60
CA ARG A 273 27.40 -15.84 -11.73
C ARG A 273 28.27 -17.09 -11.66
N ARG A 274 28.00 -18.06 -12.54
CA ARG A 274 29.00 -19.07 -12.88
C ARG A 274 30.20 -18.26 -13.38
N ARG A 275 31.28 -18.31 -12.63
CA ARG A 275 32.60 -17.96 -13.14
C ARG A 275 32.97 -18.97 -14.22
#